data_AF-A0A8H6XP31-F1
#
_entry.id   AF-A0A8H6XP31-F1
#
_cell.length_a   1.000
_cell.length_b   1.000
_cell.length_c   1.000
_cell.angle_alpha   90.00
_cell.angle_beta   90.00
_cell.angle_gamma   90.00
#
_symmetry.space_group_name_H-M   'P 1'
#
loop_
_entity.id
_entity.type
_entity.pdbx_description
1 polymer ?
#
loop_
_entity_poly.entity_id
_entity_poly.type
_entity_poly.pdbx_seq_one_letter_code
_entity_poly.pdbx_strand_id
1 'polypeptide(L)'
;MSDHPLQGLQDPTDLGSNNTLTYDSRIIRCFFLAALSILIYDHLLTLGAEVKYIWSSKLRPGTCWFLAVRYLGLCASIAVCPYYFVDLDDEVCRWIAAPPA
;
A
#
# COMPACT_ATOMS: atom_id res chain seq x y z
N MET A 1 -14.06 -30.05 38.64
CA MET A 1 -12.71 -30.10 39.23
C MET A 1 -11.83 -30.70 38.16
N SER A 2 -11.50 -29.86 37.18
CA SER A 2 -10.17 -29.26 36.93
C SER A 2 -9.59 -30.05 35.73
N ASP A 3 -9.03 -29.48 34.67
CA ASP A 3 -8.08 -28.38 34.62
C ASP A 3 -8.18 -27.61 33.28
N HIS A 4 -7.93 -26.31 33.37
CA HIS A 4 -7.75 -25.37 32.27
C HIS A 4 -6.71 -25.86 31.24
N PRO A 5 -6.86 -25.50 29.94
CA PRO A 5 -5.86 -25.81 28.94
C PRO A 5 -4.58 -25.01 29.24
N LEU A 6 -3.45 -25.73 29.32
CA LEU A 6 -2.13 -25.11 29.40
C LEU A 6 -1.89 -24.35 28.09
N GLN A 7 -2.04 -23.03 28.17
CA GLN A 7 -1.43 -22.07 27.25
C GLN A 7 0.04 -22.44 27.09
N GLY A 8 0.39 -22.96 25.90
CA GLY A 8 1.77 -23.16 25.50
C GLY A 8 2.49 -21.82 25.52
N LEU A 9 3.29 -21.63 26.56
CA LEU A 9 4.49 -20.81 26.64
C LEU A 9 4.65 -19.72 25.56
N GLN A 10 4.03 -18.56 25.79
CA GLN A 10 4.40 -17.33 25.09
C GLN A 10 5.83 -16.97 25.53
N ASP A 11 6.83 -17.21 24.67
CA ASP A 11 8.20 -16.78 24.91
C ASP A 11 8.24 -15.25 24.95
N PRO A 12 8.80 -14.62 26.00
CA PRO A 12 8.87 -13.16 26.13
C PRO A 12 9.63 -12.47 25.00
N THR A 13 10.46 -13.20 24.24
CA THR A 13 11.11 -12.67 23.03
C THR A 13 10.18 -12.58 21.82
N ASP A 14 9.18 -13.46 21.73
CA ASP A 14 8.19 -13.47 20.64
C ASP A 14 7.27 -12.25 20.75
N LEU A 15 6.89 -11.92 21.99
CA LEU A 15 6.15 -10.71 22.38
C LEU A 15 6.91 -9.41 22.10
N GLY A 16 8.19 -9.42 21.75
CA GLY A 16 8.93 -8.24 21.27
C GLY A 16 8.95 -8.14 19.74
N SER A 17 9.03 -9.30 19.07
CA SER A 17 9.13 -9.42 17.62
C SER A 17 7.83 -9.05 16.91
N ASN A 18 6.71 -9.59 17.39
CA ASN A 18 5.37 -9.34 16.86
C ASN A 18 4.95 -7.85 16.95
N ASN A 19 5.26 -7.15 18.03
CA ASN A 19 5.00 -5.71 18.12
C ASN A 19 5.84 -4.96 17.09
N THR A 20 7.13 -5.28 17.01
CA THR A 20 8.07 -4.60 16.12
C THR A 20 7.64 -4.73 14.66
N LEU A 21 7.23 -5.93 14.23
CA LEU A 21 6.64 -6.17 12.91
C LEU A 21 5.33 -5.40 12.69
N THR A 22 4.49 -5.32 13.71
CA THR A 22 3.22 -4.56 13.65
C THR A 22 3.47 -3.07 13.51
N TYR A 23 4.45 -2.52 14.24
CA TYR A 23 4.83 -1.11 14.16
C TYR A 23 5.41 -0.78 12.78
N ASP A 24 6.31 -1.63 12.27
CA ASP A 24 6.92 -1.45 10.95
C ASP A 24 5.85 -1.41 9.85
N SER A 25 4.91 -2.35 9.86
CA SER A 25 3.80 -2.42 8.90
C SER A 25 2.93 -1.16 8.92
N ARG A 26 2.61 -0.63 10.11
CA ARG A 26 1.82 0.60 10.26
C ARG A 26 2.56 1.81 9.73
N ILE A 27 3.85 1.92 10.03
CA ILE A 27 4.70 3.01 9.57
C ILE A 27 4.74 3.02 8.03
N ILE A 28 4.93 1.86 7.40
CA ILE A 28 4.94 1.72 5.93
C ILE A 28 3.61 2.17 5.31
N ARG A 29 2.46 1.76 5.87
CA ARG A 29 1.13 2.19 5.38
C ARG A 29 0.95 3.71 5.45
N CYS A 30 1.39 4.34 6.55
CA CYS A 30 1.34 5.79 6.72
C CYS A 30 2.24 6.52 5.72
N PHE A 31 3.48 6.06 5.52
CA PHE A 31 4.39 6.64 4.54
C PHE A 31 3.86 6.50 3.11
N PHE A 32 3.25 5.35 2.78
CA PHE A 32 2.66 5.12 1.48
C PHE A 32 1.49 6.09 1.21
N LEU A 33 0.59 6.27 2.18
CA LEU A 33 -0.49 7.26 2.11
C LEU A 33 0.02 8.69 1.95
N ALA A 34 1.06 9.06 2.72
CA ALA A 34 1.67 10.38 2.63
C ALA A 34 2.35 10.61 1.27
N ALA A 35 3.06 9.61 0.75
CA ALA A 35 3.67 9.68 -0.57
C ALA A 35 2.62 9.79 -1.67
N LEU A 36 1.54 9.00 -1.59
CA LEU A 36 0.43 9.04 -2.54
C LEU A 36 -0.29 10.38 -2.51
N SER A 37 -0.53 10.96 -1.33
CA SER A 37 -1.19 12.26 -1.21
C SER A 37 -0.35 13.39 -1.80
N ILE A 38 0.97 13.40 -1.54
CA ILE A 38 1.91 14.35 -2.15
C ILE A 38 1.95 14.16 -3.67
N LEU A 39 1.97 12.91 -4.14
CA LEU A 39 1.97 12.60 -5.58
C LEU A 39 0.70 13.13 -6.26
N ILE A 40 -0.47 12.90 -5.67
CA ILE A 40 -1.75 13.43 -6.18
C ILE A 40 -1.72 14.96 -6.17
N TYR A 41 -1.23 15.57 -5.10
CA TYR A 41 -1.14 17.02 -4.99
C TYR A 41 -0.24 17.62 -6.07
N ASP A 42 0.95 17.05 -6.30
CA ASP A 42 1.86 17.47 -7.37
C ASP A 42 1.17 17.38 -8.74
N HIS A 43 0.44 16.28 -8.99
CA HIS A 43 -0.33 16.11 -10.24
C HIS A 43 -1.39 17.19 -10.39
N LEU A 44 -2.23 17.45 -9.38
CA LEU A 44 -3.29 18.46 -9.46
C LEU A 44 -2.72 19.86 -9.75
N LEU A 45 -1.56 20.17 -9.18
CA LEU A 45 -0.90 21.47 -9.33
C LEU A 45 -0.32 21.64 -10.74
N THR A 46 0.24 20.58 -11.32
CA THR A 46 0.75 20.62 -12.70
C THR A 46 -0.34 20.44 -13.75
N LEU A 47 -1.44 19.75 -13.44
CA LEU A 47 -2.52 19.42 -14.39
C LEU A 47 -3.17 20.66 -15.01
N GLY A 48 -3.35 21.73 -14.23
CA GLY A 48 -3.91 22.98 -14.75
C GLY A 48 -3.03 23.62 -15.84
N ALA A 49 -1.71 23.59 -15.66
CA ALA A 49 -0.76 24.05 -16.66
C ALA A 49 -0.65 23.04 -17.83
N GLU A 50 -0.62 21.74 -17.54
CA GLU A 50 -0.55 20.69 -18.56
C GLU A 50 -1.76 20.74 -19.51
N VAL A 51 -2.99 20.86 -18.99
CA VAL A 51 -4.21 20.99 -19.83
C VAL A 51 -4.14 22.24 -20.70
N LYS A 52 -3.68 23.37 -20.15
CA LYS A 52 -3.60 24.62 -20.91
C LYS A 52 -2.52 24.60 -22.00
N TYR A 53 -1.33 24.06 -21.69
CA TYR A 53 -0.16 24.18 -22.57
C TYR A 53 0.13 22.92 -23.38
N ILE A 54 -0.19 21.74 -22.88
CA ILE A 54 0.06 20.46 -23.56
C ILE A 54 -1.14 20.06 -24.39
N TRP A 55 -2.36 20.11 -23.83
CA TRP A 55 -3.56 19.66 -24.55
C TRP A 55 -4.05 20.65 -25.61
N SER A 56 -3.72 21.94 -25.45
CA SER A 56 -4.01 22.96 -26.48
C SER A 56 -2.92 23.05 -27.57
N SER A 57 -1.79 22.35 -27.42
CA SER A 57 -0.63 22.45 -28.33
C SER A 57 -0.39 21.15 -29.09
N LYS A 58 0.42 21.19 -30.16
CA LYS A 58 0.82 19.99 -30.91
C LYS A 58 1.66 19.08 -30.01
N LEU A 59 1.04 17.97 -29.58
CA LEU A 59 1.68 16.94 -28.75
C LEU A 59 2.95 16.42 -29.44
N ARG A 60 4.11 16.72 -28.84
CA ARG A 60 5.39 16.16 -29.27
C ARG A 60 5.57 14.78 -28.62
N PRO A 61 6.24 13.81 -29.30
CA PRO A 61 6.46 12.48 -28.76
C PRO A 61 7.12 12.48 -27.37
N GLY A 62 8.10 13.35 -27.14
CA GLY A 62 8.76 13.49 -25.83
C GLY A 62 7.82 13.95 -24.71
N THR A 63 6.86 14.82 -25.01
CA THR A 63 5.84 15.25 -24.05
C THR A 63 4.87 14.12 -23.73
N CYS A 64 4.48 13.33 -24.72
CA CYS A 64 3.66 12.14 -24.51
C CYS A 64 4.37 11.11 -23.63
N TRP A 65 5.66 10.85 -23.87
CA TRP A 65 6.46 9.96 -23.04
C TRP A 65 6.58 10.45 -21.60
N PHE A 66 6.81 11.75 -21.41
CA PHE A 66 6.86 12.37 -20.09
C PHE A 66 5.53 12.19 -19.33
N LEU A 67 4.40 12.43 -19.99
CA LEU A 67 3.08 12.18 -19.41
C LEU A 67 2.88 10.68 -19.12
N ALA A 68 3.20 9.79 -20.06
CA ALA A 68 3.05 8.36 -19.85
C ALA A 68 3.79 7.89 -18.59
N VAL A 69 5.06 8.27 -18.42
CA VAL A 69 5.85 7.91 -17.22
C VAL A 69 5.20 8.47 -15.95
N ARG A 70 4.74 9.72 -15.98
CA ARG A 70 4.15 10.39 -14.81
C ARG A 70 2.82 9.76 -14.39
N TYR A 71 1.90 9.56 -15.32
CA TYR A 71 0.58 9.00 -15.04
C TYR A 71 0.63 7.48 -14.79
N LEU A 72 1.59 6.75 -15.38
CA LEU A 72 1.81 5.33 -15.04
C LEU A 72 2.26 5.16 -13.59
N GLY A 73 3.11 6.05 -13.07
CA GLY A 73 3.51 6.03 -11.66
C GLY A 73 2.31 6.22 -10.72
N LEU A 74 1.41 7.17 -11.04
CA LEU A 74 0.19 7.39 -10.28
C LEU A 74 -0.75 6.17 -10.35
N CYS A 75 -1.01 5.65 -11.56
CA CYS A 75 -1.85 4.47 -11.76
C CYS A 75 -1.31 3.24 -11.04
N ALA A 76 0.00 3.00 -11.09
CA ALA A 76 0.64 1.91 -10.37
C ALA A 76 0.48 2.09 -8.86
N SER A 77 0.69 3.30 -8.34
CA SER A 77 0.53 3.59 -6.90
C SER A 77 -0.91 3.38 -6.44
N ILE A 78 -1.89 3.81 -7.23
CA ILE A 78 -3.31 3.57 -6.95
C ILE A 78 -3.65 2.07 -7.01
N ALA A 79 -3.13 1.35 -8.00
CA ALA A 79 -3.37 -0.08 -8.15
C ALA A 79 -2.76 -0.91 -7.00
N VAL A 80 -1.60 -0.49 -6.47
CA VAL A 80 -0.94 -1.17 -5.34
C VAL A 80 -1.57 -0.77 -4.00
N CYS A 81 -2.19 0.40 -3.91
CA CYS A 81 -2.87 0.89 -2.71
C CYS A 81 -3.79 -0.16 -2.03
N PRO A 82 -4.74 -0.82 -2.71
CA PRO A 82 -5.58 -1.85 -2.09
C PRO A 82 -4.76 -3.02 -1.53
N TYR A 83 -3.61 -3.38 -2.08
CA TYR A 83 -2.77 -4.44 -1.50
C TYR A 83 -2.16 -4.05 -0.15
N TYR A 84 -1.98 -2.76 0.12
CA TYR A 84 -1.53 -2.25 1.42
C TYR A 84 -2.68 -2.07 2.42
N PHE A 85 -3.94 -1.98 1.96
CA PHE A 85 -5.09 -1.68 2.81
C PHE A 85 -6.08 -2.82 2.97
N VAL A 86 -6.15 -3.74 2.02
CA VAL A 86 -6.83 -5.02 2.15
C VAL A 86 -5.88 -5.91 2.93
N ASP A 87 -6.01 -5.87 4.26
CA ASP A 87 -5.46 -6.91 5.11
C ASP A 87 -5.95 -8.26 4.57
N LEU A 88 -5.02 -9.21 4.37
CA LEU A 88 -5.36 -10.57 3.95
C LEU A 88 -6.40 -11.08 4.94
N ASP A 89 -7.62 -11.34 4.49
CA ASP A 89 -8.72 -11.69 5.38
C ASP A 89 -8.28 -12.85 6.29
N ASP A 90 -8.50 -12.72 7.60
CA ASP A 90 -8.10 -13.74 8.59
C ASP A 90 -8.63 -15.13 8.19
N GLU A 91 -9.73 -15.17 7.43
CA GLU A 91 -10.31 -16.36 6.84
C GLU A 91 -9.39 -17.06 5.82
N VAL A 92 -8.69 -16.31 4.96
CA VAL A 92 -7.73 -16.85 3.98
C VAL A 92 -6.49 -17.42 4.68
N CYS A 93 -5.99 -16.72 5.70
CA CYS A 93 -4.89 -17.21 6.54
C CYS A 93 -5.26 -18.52 7.25
N ARG A 94 -6.50 -18.64 7.75
CA ARG A 94 -6.99 -19.90 8.33
C ARG A 94 -7.07 -21.02 7.30
N TRP A 95 -7.54 -20.72 6.09
CA TRP A 95 -7.66 -21.71 5.01
C TRP A 95 -6.30 -22.26 4.56
N ILE A 96 -5.25 -21.42 4.56
CA ILE A 96 -3.88 -21.84 4.22
C ILE A 96 -3.22 -22.60 5.37
N ALA A 97 -3.43 -22.17 6.62
CA ALA A 97 -2.82 -22.78 7.79
C ALA A 97 -3.42 -24.15 8.17
N ALA A 98 -4.71 -24.35 7.87
CA ALA A 98 -5.41 -25.60 8.11
C ALA A 98 -6.28 -25.95 6.88
N PRO A 99 -5.70 -26.52 5.82
CA PRO A 99 -6.49 -26.98 4.69
C PRO A 99 -7.50 -28.02 5.19
N PRO A 100 -8.80 -27.92 4.81
CA PRO A 100 -9.76 -28.95 5.15
C PRO A 100 -9.31 -30.28 4.54
N ALA A 101 -9.28 -31.31 5.38
CA ALA A 101 -8.85 -32.67 5.03
C ALA A 101 -9.79 -33.36 4.03
#